data_AF-A0A3G1S1B5-F1
#
_entry.id   AF-A0A3G1S1B5-F1
#
_cell.length_a   1.000
_cell.length_b   1.000
_cell.length_c   1.000
_cell.angle_alpha   90.00
_cell.angle_beta   90.00
_cell.angle_gamma   90.00
#
_symmetry.space_group_name_H-M   'P 1'
#
loop_
_entity.id
_entity.type
_entity.pdbx_description
1 polymer ?
#
loop_
_entity_poly.entity_id
_entity_poly.type
_entity_poly.pdbx_seq_one_letter_code
_entity_poly.pdbx_strand_id
1 'polypeptide(L)'
;INKFYIFDLSPANSFVQYALKNGLQTFMVSWRNPDVRHREWGLSTYVAALEEALNVCRAITGAREVNLMGACAGGLTIAALQGHLQAKRQLRRISSASYLVSLLDSQIDSPATLFADEQTLEAAKRRSYQQGVLDGRDMAKVVTWMRPNDLI
;
A
#
# COMPACT_ATOMS: atom_id res chain seq x y z
N ILE A 1 -3.72 7.48 9.43
CA ILE A 1 -3.29 6.73 8.22
C ILE A 1 -4.46 6.68 7.26
N ASN A 2 -4.26 7.08 6.00
CA ASN A 2 -5.33 7.09 5.01
C ASN A 2 -5.82 5.66 4.72
N LYS A 3 -7.13 5.47 4.77
CA LYS A 3 -7.79 4.21 4.40
C LYS A 3 -8.21 4.24 2.94
N PHE A 4 -8.63 3.09 2.42
CA PHE A 4 -9.05 2.92 1.02
C PHE A 4 -10.12 3.94 0.58
N TYR A 5 -11.04 4.32 1.46
CA TYR A 5 -12.10 5.30 1.17
C TYR A 5 -11.61 6.72 0.87
N ILE A 6 -10.31 7.02 0.96
CA ILE A 6 -9.75 8.28 0.45
C ILE A 6 -10.06 8.49 -1.05
N PHE A 7 -10.29 7.41 -1.79
CA PHE A 7 -10.70 7.44 -3.20
C PHE A 7 -12.22 7.50 -3.41
N ASP A 8 -13.01 7.48 -2.33
CA ASP A 8 -14.47 7.42 -2.38
C ASP A 8 -15.09 8.13 -1.16
N LEU A 9 -14.73 9.39 -0.96
CA LEU A 9 -15.14 10.15 0.23
C LEU A 9 -16.58 10.67 0.14
N SER A 10 -16.90 11.38 -0.94
CA SER A 10 -18.22 11.95 -1.20
C SER A 10 -18.51 11.95 -2.70
N PRO A 11 -19.77 12.11 -3.13
CA PRO A 11 -20.10 12.15 -4.56
C PRO A 11 -19.34 13.23 -5.35
N ALA A 12 -18.96 14.34 -4.71
CA ALA A 12 -18.25 15.44 -5.38
C ALA A 12 -16.75 15.16 -5.59
N ASN A 13 -16.15 14.22 -4.85
CA ASN A 13 -14.71 13.94 -4.87
C ASN A 13 -14.38 12.44 -4.84
N SER A 14 -15.28 11.60 -5.37
CA SER A 14 -15.08 10.16 -5.50
C SER A 14 -14.38 9.83 -6.82
N PHE A 15 -13.14 9.34 -6.72
CA PHE A 15 -12.44 8.74 -7.85
C PHE A 15 -13.15 7.47 -8.34
N VAL A 16 -13.69 6.65 -7.42
CA VAL A 16 -14.44 5.44 -7.78
C VAL A 16 -15.64 5.79 -8.65
N GLN A 17 -16.43 6.79 -8.25
CA GLN A 17 -17.57 7.23 -9.03
C GLN A 17 -17.14 7.79 -10.39
N TYR A 18 -16.04 8.55 -10.45
CA TYR A 18 -15.47 9.02 -11.71
C TYR A 18 -15.06 7.86 -12.63
N ALA A 19 -14.34 6.87 -12.11
CA ALA A 19 -13.87 5.73 -12.88
C ALA A 19 -15.04 4.90 -13.44
N LEU A 20 -16.04 4.62 -12.61
CA LEU A 20 -17.26 3.91 -13.03
C LEU A 20 -18.04 4.68 -14.11
N LYS A 21 -18.19 6.01 -13.97
CA LYS A 21 -18.83 6.86 -14.98
C LYS A 21 -18.11 6.86 -16.33
N ASN A 22 -16.80 6.59 -16.33
CA ASN A 22 -15.98 6.49 -17.53
C ASN A 22 -15.81 5.04 -18.02
N GLY A 23 -16.65 4.11 -17.54
CA GLY A 23 -16.67 2.73 -18.03
C GLY A 23 -15.57 1.83 -17.47
N LEU A 24 -14.83 2.27 -16.46
CA LEU A 24 -13.81 1.44 -15.80
C LEU A 24 -14.46 0.58 -14.71
N GLN A 25 -14.44 -0.74 -14.89
CA GLN A 25 -14.85 -1.67 -13.84
C GLN A 25 -13.83 -1.62 -12.70
N THR A 26 -14.25 -1.03 -11.58
CA THR A 26 -13.35 -0.64 -10.49
C THR A 26 -13.50 -1.58 -9.29
N PHE A 27 -12.38 -2.12 -8.82
CA PHE A 27 -12.30 -2.92 -7.59
C PHE A 27 -11.36 -2.22 -6.61
N MET A 28 -11.63 -2.38 -5.31
CA MET A 28 -10.80 -1.79 -4.26
C MET A 28 -10.42 -2.83 -3.22
N VAL A 29 -9.18 -2.78 -2.75
CA VAL A 29 -8.72 -3.61 -1.64
C VAL A 29 -8.93 -2.85 -0.33
N SER A 30 -9.84 -3.37 0.50
CA SER A 30 -10.07 -2.88 1.86
C SER A 30 -9.19 -3.67 2.82
N TRP A 31 -8.09 -3.05 3.26
CA TRP A 31 -7.15 -3.70 4.16
C TRP A 31 -7.72 -3.86 5.57
N ARG A 32 -7.54 -5.04 6.14
CA ARG A 32 -7.85 -5.31 7.54
C ARG A 32 -6.95 -4.46 8.44
N ASN A 33 -7.56 -3.84 9.46
CA ASN A 33 -6.80 -3.29 10.58
C ASN A 33 -6.16 -4.46 11.36
N PRO A 34 -4.83 -4.55 11.44
CA PRO A 34 -4.17 -5.65 12.14
C PRO A 34 -4.47 -5.58 13.64
N ASP A 35 -4.41 -6.74 14.26
CA ASP A 35 -4.45 -6.96 15.72
C ASP A 35 -3.34 -7.95 16.07
N VAL A 36 -3.12 -8.23 17.35
CA VAL A 36 -1.98 -9.04 17.84
C VAL A 36 -1.83 -10.41 17.16
N ARG A 37 -2.91 -10.98 16.60
CA ARG A 37 -2.86 -12.25 15.86
C ARG A 37 -2.13 -12.14 14.52
N HIS A 38 -1.99 -10.92 14.03
CA HIS A 38 -1.42 -10.58 12.73
C HIS A 38 0.03 -10.10 12.83
N ARG A 39 0.69 -10.29 13.99
CA ARG A 39 2.05 -9.80 14.24
C ARG A 39 3.11 -10.28 13.26
N GLU A 40 2.88 -11.44 12.64
CA GLU A 40 3.79 -12.05 11.66
C GLU A 40 3.54 -11.56 10.22
N TRP A 41 2.57 -10.66 10.02
CA TRP A 41 2.30 -10.13 8.68
C TRP A 41 3.42 -9.21 8.22
N GLY A 42 4.02 -9.58 7.10
CA GLY A 42 5.04 -8.80 6.41
C GLY A 42 4.62 -8.44 4.99
N LEU A 43 5.49 -7.74 4.25
CA LEU A 43 5.24 -7.35 2.86
C LEU A 43 4.84 -8.55 1.97
N SER A 44 5.45 -9.71 2.17
CA SER A 44 5.11 -10.95 1.46
C SER A 44 3.66 -11.37 1.66
N THR A 45 3.12 -11.22 2.88
CA THR A 45 1.71 -11.48 3.19
C THR A 45 0.79 -10.56 2.39
N TYR A 46 1.10 -9.25 2.35
CA TYR A 46 0.31 -8.27 1.61
C TYR A 46 0.39 -8.47 0.09
N VAL A 47 1.56 -8.86 -0.43
CA VAL A 47 1.74 -9.18 -1.86
C VAL A 47 0.95 -10.42 -2.24
N ALA A 48 0.96 -11.48 -1.41
CA ALA A 48 0.16 -12.68 -1.65
C ALA A 48 -1.34 -12.36 -1.66
N ALA A 49 -1.81 -11.55 -0.71
CA ALA A 49 -3.21 -11.10 -0.67
C ALA A 49 -3.59 -10.23 -1.90
N LEU A 50 -2.68 -9.39 -2.40
CA LEU A 50 -2.92 -8.66 -3.66
C LEU A 50 -2.96 -9.59 -4.87
N GLU A 51 -2.11 -10.62 -4.94
CA GLU A 51 -2.18 -11.61 -6.02
C GLU A 51 -3.53 -12.36 -6.00
N GLU A 52 -4.03 -12.70 -4.80
CA GLU A 52 -5.36 -13.27 -4.62
C GLU A 52 -6.46 -12.31 -5.10
N ALA A 53 -6.45 -11.06 -4.67
CA ALA A 53 -7.40 -10.05 -5.13
C ALA A 53 -7.37 -9.90 -6.66
N LEU A 54 -6.16 -9.92 -7.26
CA LEU A 54 -6.00 -9.88 -8.71
C LEU A 54 -6.58 -11.11 -9.40
N ASN A 55 -6.44 -12.31 -8.82
CA ASN A 55 -7.10 -13.52 -9.32
C ASN A 55 -8.61 -13.38 -9.29
N VAL A 56 -9.17 -12.91 -8.17
CA VAL A 56 -10.61 -12.71 -7.98
C VAL A 56 -11.16 -11.69 -8.98
N CYS A 57 -10.50 -10.54 -9.14
CA CYS A 57 -10.90 -9.53 -10.14
C CYS A 57 -10.94 -10.11 -11.56
N ARG A 58 -9.93 -10.90 -11.94
CA ARG A 58 -9.90 -11.54 -13.27
C ARG A 58 -10.97 -12.62 -13.42
N ALA A 59 -11.26 -13.38 -12.37
CA ALA A 59 -12.34 -14.36 -12.38
C ALA A 59 -13.72 -13.71 -12.51
N ILE A 60 -13.96 -12.58 -11.83
CA ILE A 60 -15.22 -11.82 -11.91
C ILE A 60 -15.40 -11.18 -13.29
N THR A 61 -14.33 -10.58 -13.84
CA THR A 61 -14.41 -9.80 -15.08
C THR A 61 -14.20 -10.62 -16.35
N GLY A 62 -13.60 -11.81 -16.24
CA GLY A 62 -13.08 -12.56 -17.39
C GLY A 62 -11.85 -11.91 -18.05
N ALA A 63 -11.32 -10.82 -17.49
CA ALA A 63 -10.21 -10.09 -18.09
C ALA A 63 -8.90 -10.89 -18.01
N ARG A 64 -8.18 -10.93 -19.14
CA ARG A 64 -6.86 -11.56 -19.21
C ARG A 64 -5.83 -10.81 -18.37
N GLU A 65 -5.94 -9.49 -18.30
CA GLU A 65 -5.04 -8.57 -17.62
C GLU A 65 -5.84 -7.50 -16.87
N VAL A 66 -5.21 -6.86 -15.89
CA VAL A 66 -5.83 -5.78 -15.10
C VAL A 66 -4.93 -4.55 -15.05
N ASN A 67 -5.53 -3.38 -14.84
CA ASN A 67 -4.83 -2.16 -14.50
C ASN A 67 -4.68 -2.06 -12.98
N LEU A 68 -3.49 -1.66 -12.50
CA LEU A 68 -3.23 -1.41 -11.09
C LEU A 68 -3.20 0.08 -10.81
N MET A 69 -3.74 0.49 -9.66
CA MET A 69 -3.55 1.81 -9.09
C MET A 69 -3.16 1.66 -7.63
N GLY A 70 -2.05 2.29 -7.23
CA GLY A 70 -1.54 2.25 -5.86
C GLY A 70 -1.19 3.64 -5.37
N ALA A 71 -1.45 3.90 -4.09
CA ALA A 71 -1.08 5.16 -3.45
C ALA A 71 -0.37 4.95 -2.13
N CYS A 72 0.58 5.83 -1.81
CA CYS A 72 1.45 5.73 -0.63
C CYS A 72 2.06 4.32 -0.53
N ALA A 73 1.91 3.65 0.62
CA ALA A 73 2.34 2.26 0.81
C ALA A 73 1.66 1.27 -0.14
N GLY A 74 0.44 1.55 -0.61
CA GLY A 74 -0.22 0.73 -1.62
C GLY A 74 0.51 0.73 -2.96
N GLY A 75 1.18 1.84 -3.31
CA GLY A 75 2.08 1.91 -4.47
C GLY A 75 3.27 0.96 -4.32
N LEU A 76 3.93 1.00 -3.17
CA LEU A 76 5.02 0.07 -2.86
C LEU A 76 4.55 -1.40 -2.94
N THR A 77 3.37 -1.71 -2.40
CA THR A 77 2.84 -3.08 -2.44
C THR A 77 2.54 -3.56 -3.86
N ILE A 78 1.96 -2.72 -4.73
CA ILE A 78 1.72 -3.11 -6.13
C ILE A 78 3.03 -3.22 -6.92
N ALA A 79 4.04 -2.41 -6.63
CA ALA A 79 5.36 -2.55 -7.24
C ALA A 79 6.01 -3.89 -6.84
N ALA A 80 5.94 -4.25 -5.56
CA ALA A 80 6.40 -5.55 -5.08
C ALA A 80 5.65 -6.72 -5.71
N LEU A 81 4.32 -6.60 -5.91
CA LEU A 81 3.53 -7.58 -6.64
C LEU A 81 4.02 -7.75 -8.09
N GLN A 82 4.30 -6.65 -8.81
CA GLN A 82 4.83 -6.76 -10.17
C GLN A 82 6.18 -7.49 -10.19
N GLY A 83 7.09 -7.19 -9.25
CA GLY A 83 8.35 -7.92 -9.11
C GLY A 83 8.15 -9.41 -8.83
N HIS A 84 7.22 -9.75 -7.93
CA HIS A 84 6.84 -11.13 -7.63
C HIS A 84 6.28 -11.87 -8.86
N LEU A 85 5.37 -11.24 -9.61
CA LEU A 85 4.81 -11.80 -10.83
C LEU A 85 5.87 -11.94 -11.93
N GLN A 86 6.80 -10.99 -12.05
CA GLN A 86 7.91 -11.07 -13.00
C GLN A 86 8.81 -12.28 -12.70
N ALA A 87 9.17 -12.50 -11.44
CA ALA A 87 9.94 -13.67 -11.03
C ALA A 87 9.23 -14.99 -11.39
N LYS A 88 7.89 -15.01 -11.34
CA LYS A 88 7.04 -16.14 -11.76
C LYS A 88 6.78 -16.21 -13.27
N ARG A 89 7.29 -15.26 -14.07
CA ARG A 89 6.99 -15.10 -15.51
C ARG A 89 5.50 -14.88 -15.80
N GLN A 90 4.82 -14.18 -14.91
CA GLN A 90 3.39 -13.89 -14.95
C GLN A 90 3.05 -12.40 -15.01
N LEU A 91 4.05 -11.52 -15.22
CA LEU A 91 3.85 -10.06 -15.27
C LEU A 91 2.82 -9.63 -16.33
N ARG A 92 2.67 -10.41 -17.43
CA ARG A 92 1.64 -10.24 -18.47
C ARG A 92 0.17 -10.24 -17.99
N ARG A 93 -0.07 -10.43 -16.70
CA ARG A 93 -1.38 -10.29 -16.04
C ARG A 93 -1.69 -8.84 -15.68
N ILE A 94 -0.69 -7.94 -15.78
CA ILE A 94 -0.80 -6.51 -15.52
C ILE A 94 -0.69 -5.79 -16.86
N SER A 95 -1.70 -4.99 -17.21
CA SER A 95 -1.73 -4.19 -18.44
C SER A 95 -1.03 -2.85 -18.22
N SER A 96 -1.35 -2.18 -17.11
CA SER A 96 -0.72 -0.92 -16.70
C SER A 96 -0.70 -0.78 -15.17
N ALA A 97 0.15 0.12 -14.66
CA ALA A 97 0.20 0.48 -13.25
C ALA A 97 0.34 1.99 -13.07
N SER A 98 -0.50 2.59 -12.23
CA SER A 98 -0.45 4.00 -11.85
C SER A 98 -0.04 4.15 -10.38
N TYR A 99 0.94 5.00 -10.12
CA TYR A 99 1.49 5.27 -8.79
C TYR A 99 1.17 6.70 -8.37
N LEU A 100 0.43 6.85 -7.27
CA LEU A 100 0.03 8.15 -6.74
C LEU A 100 0.80 8.40 -5.44
N VAL A 101 1.62 9.46 -5.38
CA VAL A 101 2.36 9.85 -4.15
C VAL A 101 2.99 8.66 -3.42
N SER A 102 3.66 7.79 -4.19
CA SER A 102 4.22 6.54 -3.72
C SER A 102 5.74 6.59 -3.82
N LEU A 103 6.42 6.35 -2.70
CA LEU A 103 7.87 6.25 -2.66
C LEU A 103 8.27 4.84 -3.12
N LEU A 104 9.00 4.76 -4.24
CA LEU A 104 9.54 3.51 -4.79
C LEU A 104 11.06 3.43 -4.63
N ASP A 105 11.74 4.57 -4.68
CA ASP A 105 13.14 4.69 -4.35
C ASP A 105 13.28 5.21 -2.91
N SER A 106 14.05 4.47 -2.10
CA SER A 106 14.34 4.80 -0.71
C SER A 106 15.67 5.52 -0.54
N GLN A 107 16.41 5.81 -1.63
CA GLN A 107 17.59 6.68 -1.61
C GLN A 107 17.18 8.15 -1.47
N ILE A 108 16.45 8.45 -0.40
CA ILE A 108 16.06 9.81 -0.05
C ILE A 108 17.19 10.38 0.80
N ASP A 109 18.01 11.24 0.18
CA ASP A 109 18.89 12.16 0.91
C ASP A 109 18.02 13.20 1.63
N SER A 110 17.55 12.84 2.83
CA SER A 110 16.78 13.70 3.70
C SER A 110 17.52 13.82 5.04
N PRO A 111 17.52 14.99 5.70
CA PRO A 111 18.04 15.08 7.06
C PRO A 111 17.42 14.05 8.03
N ALA A 112 16.20 13.55 7.74
CA ALA A 112 15.54 12.50 8.49
C ALA A 112 16.20 11.11 8.32
N THR A 113 16.82 10.79 7.18
CA THR A 113 17.56 9.53 6.99
C THR A 113 18.88 9.51 7.77
N LEU A 114 19.42 10.67 8.17
CA LEU A 114 20.55 10.75 9.13
C LEU A 114 20.17 10.33 10.55
N PHE A 115 18.88 10.36 10.91
CA PHE A 115 18.38 9.91 12.23
C PHE A 115 17.89 8.45 12.21
N ALA A 116 17.83 7.80 11.05
CA ALA A 116 17.46 6.41 10.90
C ALA A 116 18.70 5.51 11.07
N ASP A 117 19.22 5.42 12.28
CA ASP A 117 20.30 4.50 12.63
C ASP A 117 19.81 3.05 12.69
N GLU A 118 20.66 2.09 12.30
CA GLU A 118 20.33 0.67 12.24
C GLU A 118 19.91 0.11 13.61
N GLN A 119 20.49 0.62 14.70
CA GLN A 119 20.10 0.22 16.05
C GLN A 119 18.67 0.67 16.40
N THR A 120 18.28 1.86 15.94
CA THR A 120 16.94 2.41 16.14
C THR A 120 15.90 1.62 15.34
N LEU A 121 16.26 1.20 14.12
CA LEU A 121 15.43 0.33 13.29
C LEU A 121 15.23 -1.05 13.94
N GLU A 122 16.29 -1.68 14.44
CA GLU A 122 16.21 -2.97 15.12
C GLU A 122 15.42 -2.89 16.43
N ALA A 123 15.57 -1.81 17.19
CA ALA A 123 14.75 -1.55 18.38
C ALA A 123 13.26 -1.40 18.02
N ALA A 124 12.94 -0.67 16.93
CA ALA A 124 11.58 -0.51 16.45
C ALA A 124 10.97 -1.85 16.00
N LYS A 125 11.73 -2.69 15.28
CA LYS A 125 11.30 -4.06 14.90
C LYS A 125 11.03 -4.92 16.12
N ARG A 126 11.94 -4.95 17.10
CA ARG A 126 11.77 -5.71 18.34
C ARG A 126 10.54 -5.26 19.13
N ARG A 127 10.34 -3.94 19.26
CA ARG A 127 9.16 -3.38 19.93
C ARG A 127 7.87 -3.73 19.19
N SER A 128 7.84 -3.59 17.87
CA SER A 128 6.70 -4.00 17.04
C SER A 128 6.35 -5.47 17.26
N TYR A 129 7.37 -6.34 17.26
CA TYR A 129 7.20 -7.78 17.47
C TYR A 129 6.68 -8.12 18.87
N GLN A 130 7.21 -7.48 19.92
CA GLN A 130 6.78 -7.69 21.31
C GLN A 130 5.37 -7.18 21.57
N GLN A 131 4.99 -6.03 21.00
CA GLN A 131 3.64 -5.45 21.14
C GLN A 131 2.62 -6.13 20.21
N GLY A 132 3.08 -6.86 19.20
CA GLY A 132 2.27 -7.61 18.24
C GLY A 132 1.66 -6.75 17.12
N VAL A 133 1.39 -5.46 17.36
CA VAL A 133 0.92 -4.50 16.36
C VAL A 133 1.43 -3.10 16.70
N LEU A 134 1.73 -2.31 15.66
CA LEU A 134 1.96 -0.87 15.80
C LEU A 134 0.64 -0.11 15.92
N ASP A 135 0.46 0.63 17.02
CA ASP A 135 -0.73 1.46 17.23
C ASP A 135 -0.82 2.55 16.14
N GLY A 136 -2.03 2.75 15.60
CA GLY A 136 -2.27 3.71 14.54
C GLY A 136 -1.93 5.16 14.92
N ARG A 137 -1.95 5.50 16.21
CA ARG A 137 -1.54 6.82 16.74
C ARG A 137 -0.04 7.01 16.67
N ASP A 138 0.73 5.96 16.96
CA ASP A 138 2.20 6.03 16.88
C ASP A 138 2.64 6.13 15.42
N MET A 139 2.00 5.39 14.52
CA MET A 139 2.21 5.55 13.09
C MET A 139 1.79 6.93 12.56
N ALA A 140 0.71 7.51 13.08
CA ALA A 140 0.29 8.87 12.70
C ALA A 140 1.35 9.91 13.10
N LYS A 141 1.93 9.80 14.31
CA LYS A 141 3.01 10.69 14.77
C LYS A 141 4.22 10.64 13.83
N VAL A 142 4.63 9.44 13.40
CA VAL A 142 5.76 9.28 12.45
C VAL A 142 5.47 9.98 11.12
N VAL A 143 4.25 9.83 10.58
CA VAL A 143 3.85 10.51 9.33
C VAL A 143 3.81 12.03 9.49
N THR A 144 3.32 12.54 10.62
CA THR A 144 3.34 13.98 10.92
C THR A 144 4.77 14.53 11.04
N TRP A 145 5.67 13.78 11.69
CA TRP A 145 7.09 14.14 11.79
C TRP A 145 7.81 14.21 10.45
N MET A 146 7.42 13.39 9.47
CA MET A 146 7.99 13.41 8.10
C MET A 146 7.49 14.57 7.24
N ARG A 147 6.50 15.35 7.70
CA ARG A 147 6.00 16.56 7.02
C ARG A 147 6.07 17.78 7.94
N PRO A 148 7.28 18.21 8.35
CA PRO A 148 7.43 19.30 9.31
C PRO A 148 6.92 20.66 8.80
N ASN A 149 6.69 20.82 7.49
CA ASN A 149 6.17 22.07 6.90
C ASN A 149 4.64 22.13 6.81
N ASP A 150 3.91 21.05 7.07
CA ASP A 150 2.43 21.04 7.16
C ASP A 150 1.98 21.27 8.62
N LEU A 151 2.60 22.25 9.29
CA LEU A 151 2.19 22.71 10.62
C LEU A 151 0.77 23.30 10.54
N ILE A 152 -0.01 23.03 11.59
CA ILE A 152 -1.35 23.59 11.87
C ILE A 152 -1.44 25.06 11.50
#